data_AF-A0A5A9X7L1-F1
#
_entry.id   AF-A0A5A9X7L1-F1
#
_cell.length_a   1.000
_cell.length_b   1.000
_cell.length_c   1.000
_cell.angle_alpha   90.00
_cell.angle_beta   90.00
_cell.angle_gamma   90.00
#
_symmetry.space_group_name_H-M   'P 1'
#
loop_
_entity.id
_entity.type
_entity.pdbx_description
1 polymer ?
#
loop_
_entity_poly.entity_id
_entity_poly.type
_entity_poly.pdbx_seq_one_letter_code
_entity_poly.pdbx_strand_id
1 'polypeptide(L)'
;MKKIRICVNDLMQTDYVYYLTEPVGENFHPDFRPELTPREMLELGVFGGKYLTDCRGEFPEEWFANARLCHERHVPELNFFGVNASKPLSYWREKGWIHSDDPRGWFQWYCRYYLGRRCADDPRQIKRWRAMARHIAQLRKNCPEGHLACRRKQRQALLHWAYDSRKI
;
A
#
# COMPACT_ATOMS: atom_id res chain seq x y z
N MET A 1 -14.02 1.40 21.72
CA MET A 1 -14.81 1.36 20.47
C MET A 1 -15.49 0.00 20.35
N LYS A 2 -16.69 -0.09 19.75
CA LYS A 2 -17.34 -1.39 19.46
C LYS A 2 -16.58 -2.08 18.34
N LYS A 3 -16.26 -3.37 18.51
CA LYS A 3 -15.60 -4.16 17.45
C LYS A 3 -16.54 -4.26 16.23
N ILE A 4 -16.05 -3.90 15.06
CA ILE A 4 -16.78 -4.06 13.80
C ILE A 4 -16.27 -5.32 13.12
N ARG A 5 -17.17 -6.25 12.77
CA ARG A 5 -16.82 -7.49 12.07
C ARG A 5 -16.83 -7.25 10.57
N ILE A 6 -15.74 -7.62 9.89
CA ILE A 6 -15.63 -7.61 8.43
C ILE A 6 -15.56 -9.05 7.93
N CYS A 7 -16.28 -9.35 6.86
CA CYS A 7 -16.24 -10.64 6.17
C CYS A 7 -15.80 -10.39 4.73
N VAL A 8 -14.77 -11.10 4.27
CA VAL A 8 -14.14 -10.92 2.96
C VAL A 8 -14.41 -12.16 2.11
N ASN A 9 -14.97 -11.90 0.94
CA ASN A 9 -15.24 -12.88 -0.10
C ASN A 9 -14.82 -12.26 -1.43
N ASP A 10 -13.62 -12.59 -1.90
CA ASP A 10 -13.03 -12.09 -3.14
C ASP A 10 -12.24 -13.21 -3.86
N LEU A 11 -11.47 -12.88 -4.91
CA LEU A 11 -10.70 -13.87 -5.67
C LEU A 11 -9.51 -14.49 -4.91
N MET A 12 -9.09 -13.92 -3.77
CA MET A 12 -7.95 -14.39 -2.98
C MET A 12 -8.33 -14.98 -1.63
N GLN A 13 -9.50 -14.63 -1.08
CA GLN A 13 -9.97 -15.09 0.23
C GLN A 13 -11.47 -15.40 0.18
N THR A 14 -11.85 -16.51 0.81
CA THR A 14 -13.26 -16.92 0.98
C THR A 14 -13.53 -17.10 2.47
N ASP A 15 -14.65 -16.55 2.93
CA ASP A 15 -15.11 -16.55 4.33
C ASP A 15 -14.05 -16.08 5.33
N TYR A 16 -13.13 -15.22 4.89
CA TYR A 16 -12.11 -14.64 5.78
C TYR A 16 -12.73 -13.55 6.63
N VAL A 17 -12.52 -13.62 7.94
CA VAL A 17 -13.12 -12.68 8.91
C VAL A 17 -12.03 -12.01 9.72
N TYR A 18 -12.18 -10.69 9.89
CA TYR A 18 -11.37 -9.92 10.84
C TYR A 18 -12.22 -8.85 11.52
N TYR A 19 -11.63 -8.18 12.52
CA TYR A 19 -12.31 -7.15 13.29
C TYR A 19 -11.55 -5.83 13.23
N LEU A 20 -12.30 -4.74 13.10
CA LEU A 20 -11.81 -3.39 13.32
C LEU A 20 -11.96 -3.08 14.80
N THR A 21 -10.85 -2.67 15.42
CA THR A 21 -10.77 -2.39 16.87
C THR A 21 -10.42 -0.94 17.17
N GLU A 22 -9.90 -0.20 16.17
CA GLU A 22 -9.54 1.22 16.26
C GLU A 22 -10.34 2.08 15.28
N PRO A 23 -10.50 3.39 15.52
CA PRO A 23 -11.13 4.28 14.55
C PRO A 23 -10.32 4.38 13.25
N VAL A 24 -11.02 4.67 12.16
CA VAL A 24 -10.40 4.79 10.83
C VAL A 24 -9.39 5.94 10.81
N GLY A 25 -8.17 5.67 10.36
CA GLY A 25 -7.10 6.66 10.26
C GLY A 25 -6.50 7.11 11.60
N GLU A 26 -6.89 6.48 12.72
CA GLU A 26 -6.48 6.88 14.06
C GLU A 26 -5.71 5.78 14.80
N ASN A 27 -5.09 6.15 15.91
CA ASN A 27 -4.37 5.25 16.83
C ASN A 27 -3.32 4.39 16.12
N PHE A 28 -2.55 5.00 15.21
CA PHE A 28 -1.45 4.32 14.56
C PHE A 28 -0.32 4.09 15.55
N HIS A 29 0.42 3.01 15.34
CA HIS A 29 1.63 2.75 16.10
C HIS A 29 2.55 3.98 16.00
N PRO A 30 3.17 4.47 17.09
CA PRO A 30 3.93 5.73 17.09
C PRO A 30 5.05 5.80 16.05
N ASP A 31 5.63 4.64 15.74
CA ASP A 31 6.67 4.46 14.72
C ASP A 31 6.16 4.32 13.28
N PHE A 32 4.85 4.26 13.05
CA PHE A 32 4.24 4.13 11.72
C PHE A 32 3.55 5.43 11.33
N ARG A 33 4.22 6.22 10.49
CA ARG A 33 3.77 7.55 10.07
C ARG A 33 3.80 7.65 8.54
N PRO A 34 2.92 6.92 7.83
CA PRO A 34 2.82 7.01 6.39
C PRO A 34 2.46 8.44 5.96
N GLU A 35 3.01 8.88 4.84
CA GLU A 35 2.80 10.24 4.29
C GLU A 35 1.64 10.28 3.28
N LEU A 36 1.14 9.10 2.88
CA LEU A 36 0.01 8.92 1.97
C LEU A 36 -1.01 7.96 2.57
N THR A 37 -2.28 8.33 2.49
CA THR A 37 -3.42 7.45 2.80
C THR A 37 -3.64 6.40 1.71
N PRO A 38 -4.34 5.29 2.01
CA PRO A 38 -4.69 4.30 0.98
C PRO A 38 -5.42 4.91 -0.22
N ARG A 39 -6.37 5.83 0.03
CA ARG A 39 -7.08 6.58 -1.01
C ARG A 39 -6.13 7.35 -1.92
N GLU A 40 -5.22 8.14 -1.35
CA GLU A 40 -4.24 8.91 -2.14
C GLU A 40 -3.31 8.00 -2.95
N MET A 41 -2.92 6.85 -2.41
CA MET A 41 -2.10 5.87 -3.14
C MET A 41 -2.84 5.30 -4.36
N LEU A 42 -4.15 5.01 -4.24
CA LEU A 42 -4.98 4.57 -5.36
C LEU A 42 -5.18 5.67 -6.41
N GLU A 43 -5.43 6.90 -5.97
CA GLU A 43 -5.61 8.07 -6.85
C GLU A 43 -4.32 8.40 -7.63
N LEU A 44 -3.15 8.24 -6.99
CA LEU A 44 -1.85 8.36 -7.64
C LEU A 44 -1.51 7.18 -8.57
N GLY A 45 -2.30 6.11 -8.53
CA GLY A 45 -2.13 4.93 -9.37
C GLY A 45 -0.87 4.14 -9.07
N VAL A 46 -0.38 4.14 -7.83
CA VAL A 46 1.00 3.73 -7.51
C VAL A 46 1.29 2.24 -7.75
N PHE A 47 0.31 1.41 -8.11
CA PHE A 47 0.47 -0.03 -8.35
C PHE A 47 0.09 -0.48 -9.76
N GLY A 48 0.25 0.41 -10.76
CA GLY A 48 -0.04 0.12 -12.16
C GLY A 48 -1.50 -0.30 -12.39
N GLY A 49 -2.39 0.21 -11.54
CA GLY A 49 -3.84 -0.04 -11.56
C GLY A 49 -4.33 -1.43 -11.19
N LYS A 50 -3.46 -2.41 -10.90
CA LYS A 50 -3.89 -3.81 -10.68
C LYS A 50 -4.36 -4.11 -9.25
N TYR A 51 -4.03 -3.27 -8.28
CA TYR A 51 -4.35 -3.53 -6.87
C TYR A 51 -5.81 -3.18 -6.54
N LEU A 52 -6.42 -4.02 -5.68
CA LEU A 52 -7.78 -3.85 -5.14
C LEU A 52 -8.90 -3.77 -6.20
N THR A 53 -8.70 -4.36 -7.37
CA THR A 53 -9.68 -4.31 -8.49
C THR A 53 -10.85 -5.28 -8.35
N ASP A 54 -10.79 -6.22 -7.41
CA ASP A 54 -11.71 -7.35 -7.21
C ASP A 54 -12.26 -7.43 -5.79
N CYS A 55 -11.91 -6.48 -4.93
CA CYS A 55 -12.28 -6.42 -3.51
C CYS A 55 -12.78 -5.03 -3.08
N ARG A 56 -13.43 -4.30 -4.00
CA ARG A 56 -13.93 -2.94 -3.72
C ARG A 56 -14.93 -2.90 -2.56
N GLY A 57 -15.76 -3.94 -2.40
CA GLY A 57 -16.73 -4.04 -1.30
C GLY A 57 -16.11 -4.19 0.09
N GLU A 58 -14.80 -4.46 0.20
CA GLU A 58 -14.08 -4.50 1.47
C GLU A 58 -13.70 -3.10 1.98
N PHE A 59 -13.55 -2.11 1.09
CA PHE A 59 -13.00 -0.80 1.41
C PHE A 59 -14.01 0.32 1.10
N PRO A 60 -13.87 1.53 1.69
CA PRO A 60 -14.79 2.63 1.45
C PRO A 60 -14.86 3.01 -0.04
N GLU A 61 -16.07 3.25 -0.55
CA GLU A 61 -16.31 3.52 -1.97
C GLU A 61 -15.57 4.78 -2.46
N GLU A 62 -15.45 5.79 -1.60
CA GLU A 62 -14.77 7.04 -1.89
C GLU A 62 -13.26 6.87 -2.15
N TRP A 63 -12.66 5.74 -1.74
CA TRP A 63 -11.27 5.43 -2.10
C TRP A 63 -11.11 5.15 -3.59
N PHE A 64 -12.18 4.74 -4.26
CA PHE A 64 -12.18 4.32 -5.66
C PHE A 64 -12.64 5.39 -6.64
N ALA A 65 -13.22 6.49 -6.15
CA ALA A 65 -13.81 7.55 -6.99
C ALA A 65 -12.82 8.11 -8.04
N ASN A 66 -11.57 8.38 -7.64
CA ASN A 66 -10.50 8.87 -8.51
C ASN A 66 -9.36 7.85 -8.70
N ALA A 67 -9.58 6.59 -8.33
CA ALA A 67 -8.54 5.58 -8.37
C ALA A 67 -8.15 5.24 -9.81
N ARG A 68 -6.85 5.17 -10.08
CA ARG A 68 -6.34 4.75 -11.40
C ARG A 68 -6.21 3.24 -11.42
N LEU A 69 -7.23 2.55 -11.94
CA LEU A 69 -7.33 1.09 -11.92
C LEU A 69 -7.39 0.47 -13.32
N CYS A 70 -6.86 -0.75 -13.45
CA CYS A 70 -7.00 -1.64 -14.60
C CYS A 70 -7.18 -3.07 -14.08
N HIS A 71 -8.38 -3.62 -14.25
CA HIS A 71 -8.73 -4.93 -13.72
C HIS A 71 -8.00 -6.05 -14.47
N GLU A 72 -7.70 -5.87 -15.75
CA GLU A 72 -7.17 -6.91 -16.63
C GLU A 72 -5.68 -7.16 -16.34
N ARG A 73 -4.88 -6.09 -16.29
CA ARG A 73 -3.42 -6.19 -16.26
C ARG A 73 -2.77 -5.06 -15.46
N HIS A 74 -1.48 -5.25 -15.16
CA HIS A 74 -0.66 -4.17 -14.63
C HIS A 74 -0.21 -3.24 -15.76
N VAL A 75 -0.52 -1.95 -15.65
CA VAL A 75 -0.23 -0.89 -16.63
C VAL A 75 0.70 0.15 -15.99
N PRO A 76 2.03 0.08 -16.22
CA PRO A 76 3.01 0.98 -15.61
C PRO A 76 2.75 2.47 -15.85
N GLU A 77 2.08 2.82 -16.94
CA GLU A 77 1.74 4.19 -17.34
C GLU A 77 0.72 4.84 -16.40
N LEU A 78 -0.07 4.03 -15.66
CA LEU A 78 -1.00 4.54 -14.64
C LEU A 78 -0.27 5.05 -13.39
N ASN A 79 0.96 4.58 -13.14
CA ASN A 79 1.77 5.03 -12.02
C ASN A 79 2.08 6.53 -12.15
N PHE A 80 2.16 7.23 -11.01
CA PHE A 80 2.57 8.64 -10.98
C PHE A 80 3.87 8.91 -11.76
N PHE A 81 4.90 8.08 -11.58
CA PHE A 81 6.14 8.20 -12.33
C PHE A 81 6.16 7.40 -13.64
N GLY A 82 5.05 6.81 -14.08
CA GLY A 82 4.93 6.11 -15.37
C GLY A 82 5.91 4.96 -15.58
N VAL A 83 6.43 4.34 -14.52
CA VAL A 83 7.44 3.28 -14.59
C VAL A 83 7.07 2.11 -13.68
N ASN A 84 7.44 0.89 -14.06
CA ASN A 84 7.26 -0.27 -13.20
C ASN A 84 8.36 -0.32 -12.11
N ALA A 85 7.94 -0.34 -10.84
CA ALA A 85 8.83 -0.45 -9.69
C ALA A 85 8.51 -1.66 -8.79
N SER A 86 7.59 -2.55 -9.19
CA SER A 86 7.19 -3.73 -8.42
C SER A 86 7.82 -5.01 -8.99
N LYS A 87 7.83 -6.06 -8.15
CA LYS A 87 8.00 -7.45 -8.58
C LYS A 87 6.63 -8.14 -8.55
N PRO A 88 6.41 -9.20 -9.35
CA PRO A 88 5.13 -9.90 -9.36
C PRO A 88 4.82 -10.55 -8.01
N LEU A 89 3.54 -10.80 -7.72
CA LEU A 89 3.10 -11.41 -6.46
C LEU A 89 3.75 -12.78 -6.21
N SER A 90 3.95 -13.58 -7.26
CA SER A 90 4.63 -14.88 -7.18
C SER A 90 6.03 -14.79 -6.58
N TYR A 91 6.81 -13.77 -6.96
CA TYR A 91 8.14 -13.51 -6.41
C TYR A 91 8.08 -13.23 -4.90
N TRP A 92 7.09 -12.46 -4.44
CA TRP A 92 6.93 -12.17 -3.01
C TRP A 92 6.45 -13.37 -2.21
N ARG A 93 5.63 -14.24 -2.81
CA ARG A 93 5.22 -15.51 -2.20
C ARG A 93 6.43 -16.44 -2.03
N GLU A 94 7.25 -16.60 -3.06
CA GLU A 94 8.48 -17.41 -3.03
C GLU A 94 9.45 -16.92 -1.94
N LYS A 95 9.56 -15.60 -1.73
CA LYS A 95 10.39 -15.02 -0.67
C LYS A 95 9.78 -15.09 0.73
N GLY A 96 8.55 -15.59 0.90
CA GLY A 96 7.85 -15.63 2.18
C GLY A 96 7.44 -14.24 2.70
N TRP A 97 7.24 -13.26 1.79
CA TRP A 97 6.95 -11.87 2.17
C TRP A 97 5.45 -11.55 2.28
N ILE A 98 4.60 -12.46 1.78
CA ILE A 98 3.14 -12.37 1.83
C ILE A 98 2.63 -13.09 3.06
N HIS A 99 1.80 -12.40 3.85
CA HIS A 99 1.12 -12.99 5.01
C HIS A 99 -0.20 -13.61 4.55
N SER A 100 -0.62 -14.72 5.15
CA SER A 100 -1.87 -15.40 4.77
C SER A 100 -3.10 -14.52 4.96
N ASP A 101 -3.09 -13.69 6.01
CA ASP A 101 -4.17 -12.75 6.27
C ASP A 101 -4.27 -11.69 5.17
N ASP A 102 -3.16 -11.26 4.58
CA ASP A 102 -3.08 -10.21 3.57
C ASP A 102 -2.44 -10.73 2.28
N PRO A 103 -3.16 -11.52 1.47
CA PRO A 103 -2.62 -12.20 0.29
C PRO A 103 -2.18 -11.25 -0.83
N ARG A 104 -2.60 -9.99 -0.80
CA ARG A 104 -2.14 -8.92 -1.72
C ARG A 104 -0.91 -8.18 -1.18
N GLY A 105 -0.44 -8.56 0.00
CA GLY A 105 0.78 -8.06 0.63
C GLY A 105 0.59 -6.75 1.37
N TRP A 106 1.70 -6.00 1.50
CA TRP A 106 1.80 -4.82 2.37
C TRP A 106 0.70 -3.79 2.16
N PHE A 107 0.28 -3.52 0.92
CA PHE A 107 -0.74 -2.50 0.69
C PHE A 107 -2.12 -2.89 1.23
N GLN A 108 -2.52 -4.16 1.10
CA GLN A 108 -3.77 -4.64 1.71
C GLN A 108 -3.68 -4.64 3.23
N TRP A 109 -2.52 -5.02 3.79
CA TRP A 109 -2.26 -4.84 5.22
C TRP A 109 -2.46 -3.38 5.64
N TYR A 110 -1.88 -2.43 4.89
CA TYR A 110 -1.99 -1.01 5.20
C TYR A 110 -3.44 -0.51 5.10
N CYS A 111 -4.19 -0.92 4.07
CA CYS A 111 -5.61 -0.59 3.92
C CYS A 111 -6.42 -1.03 5.14
N ARG A 112 -6.25 -2.29 5.58
CA ARG A 112 -6.97 -2.83 6.74
C ARG A 112 -6.50 -2.21 8.05
N TYR A 113 -5.21 -1.95 8.19
CA TYR A 113 -4.64 -1.26 9.35
C TYR A 113 -5.19 0.17 9.48
N TYR A 114 -5.28 0.89 8.35
CA TYR A 114 -5.88 2.21 8.25
C TYR A 114 -7.35 2.20 8.65
N LEU A 115 -8.11 1.17 8.23
CA LEU A 115 -9.51 1.00 8.68
C LEU A 115 -9.66 0.61 10.16
N GLY A 116 -8.55 0.34 10.87
CA GLY A 116 -8.57 0.06 12.30
C GLY A 116 -8.39 -1.41 12.68
N ARG A 117 -8.01 -2.28 11.75
CA ARG A 117 -7.59 -3.65 12.10
C ARG A 117 -6.26 -3.60 12.86
N ARG A 118 -6.14 -4.41 13.91
CA ARG A 118 -4.87 -4.68 14.60
C ARG A 118 -4.62 -6.19 14.63
N CYS A 119 -3.40 -6.62 14.33
CA CYS A 119 -3.05 -8.04 14.24
C CYS A 119 -1.59 -8.31 14.61
N ALA A 120 -1.24 -9.60 14.76
CA ALA A 120 0.10 -10.01 15.14
C ALA A 120 1.18 -9.66 14.09
N ASP A 121 0.79 -9.41 12.83
CA ASP A 121 1.72 -9.06 11.75
C ASP A 121 2.14 -7.57 11.76
N ASP A 122 1.44 -6.72 12.52
CA ASP A 122 1.65 -5.27 12.52
C ASP A 122 3.12 -4.88 12.81
N PRO A 123 3.80 -5.42 13.85
CA PRO A 123 5.19 -5.05 14.13
C PRO A 123 6.14 -5.38 12.96
N ARG A 124 5.90 -6.50 12.26
CA ARG A 124 6.72 -6.90 11.11
C ARG A 124 6.54 -5.93 9.94
N GLN A 125 5.32 -5.54 9.64
CA GLN A 125 5.01 -4.64 8.53
C GLN A 125 5.51 -3.22 8.79
N ILE A 126 5.36 -2.73 10.03
CA ILE A 126 5.90 -1.43 10.47
C ILE A 126 7.43 -1.43 10.37
N LYS A 127 8.10 -2.50 10.83
CA LYS A 127 9.56 -2.63 10.70
C LYS A 127 10.03 -2.58 9.23
N ARG A 128 9.32 -3.25 8.32
CA ARG A 128 9.62 -3.24 6.87
C ARG A 128 9.42 -1.85 6.28
N TRP A 129 8.32 -1.17 6.62
CA TRP A 129 8.06 0.20 6.22
C TRP A 129 9.19 1.14 6.66
N ARG A 130 9.56 1.13 7.94
CA ARG A 130 10.66 1.96 8.48
C ARG A 130 11.98 1.74 7.75
N ALA A 131 12.28 0.49 7.38
CA ALA A 131 13.50 0.17 6.68
C ALA A 131 13.59 0.91 5.32
N MET A 132 12.47 1.25 4.69
CA MET A 132 12.45 1.97 3.41
C MET A 132 12.97 3.41 3.51
N ALA A 133 13.02 4.01 4.71
CA ALA A 133 13.59 5.34 4.91
C ALA A 133 15.03 5.48 4.38
N ARG A 134 15.81 4.39 4.33
CA ARG A 134 17.15 4.40 3.72
C ARG A 134 17.14 4.84 2.25
N HIS A 135 16.06 4.55 1.52
CA HIS A 135 15.92 4.94 0.12
C HIS A 135 15.62 6.44 -0.04
N ILE A 136 15.04 7.09 0.97
CA ILE A 136 14.86 8.55 1.01
C ILE A 136 16.20 9.24 1.16
N ALA A 137 17.05 8.76 2.08
CA ALA A 137 18.41 9.29 2.24
C ALA A 137 19.24 9.16 0.95
N GLN A 138 19.09 8.05 0.23
CA GLN A 138 19.72 7.87 -1.08
C GLN A 138 19.19 8.85 -2.14
N LEU A 139 17.89 9.18 -2.14
CA LEU A 139 17.38 10.21 -3.05
C LEU A 139 17.94 11.58 -2.72
N ARG A 140 17.87 12.02 -1.45
CA ARG A 140 18.41 13.32 -1.02
C ARG A 140 19.89 13.50 -1.32
N LYS A 141 20.69 12.43 -1.20
CA LYS A 141 22.13 12.48 -1.50
C LYS A 141 22.43 12.55 -2.99
N ASN A 142 21.64 11.87 -3.84
CA ASN A 142 21.99 11.62 -5.24
C ASN A 142 21.11 12.35 -6.26
N CYS A 143 20.10 13.09 -5.81
CA CYS A 143 19.20 13.84 -6.67
C CYS A 143 19.16 15.31 -6.21
N PRO A 144 19.17 16.27 -7.16
CA PRO A 144 18.81 17.65 -6.84
C PRO A 144 17.41 17.73 -6.23
N GLU A 145 17.23 18.64 -5.29
CA GLU A 145 15.95 18.91 -4.63
C GLU A 145 14.86 19.23 -5.67
N GLY A 146 13.68 18.62 -5.52
CA GLY A 146 12.54 18.82 -6.43
C GLY A 146 12.70 18.20 -7.83
N HIS A 147 13.86 17.63 -8.18
CA HIS A 147 14.07 17.04 -9.51
C HIS A 147 13.43 15.65 -9.62
N LEU A 148 12.15 15.61 -10.00
CA LEU A 148 11.33 14.40 -10.08
C LEU A 148 11.77 13.39 -11.14
N ALA A 149 12.48 13.82 -12.18
CA ALA A 149 13.02 12.92 -13.20
C ALA A 149 14.22 12.11 -12.70
N CYS A 150 14.90 12.57 -11.63
CA CYS A 150 15.99 11.82 -11.03
C CYS A 150 15.47 10.56 -10.33
N ARG A 151 16.01 9.38 -10.71
CA ARG A 151 15.72 8.08 -10.08
C ARG A 151 14.22 7.74 -9.96
N ARG A 152 13.44 8.03 -11.02
CA ARG A 152 11.98 7.77 -11.09
C ARG A 152 11.55 6.41 -10.55
N LYS A 153 12.27 5.32 -10.86
CA LYS A 153 11.93 3.98 -10.37
C LYS A 153 12.04 3.84 -8.85
N GLN A 154 13.05 4.46 -8.24
CA GLN A 154 13.23 4.47 -6.79
C GLN A 154 12.18 5.35 -6.11
N ARG A 155 11.84 6.50 -6.71
CA ARG A 155 10.73 7.36 -6.26
C ARG A 155 9.39 6.61 -6.33
N GLN A 156 9.11 5.92 -7.43
CA GLN A 156 7.91 5.09 -7.58
C GLN A 156 7.86 3.97 -6.54
N ALA A 157 8.97 3.28 -6.29
CA ALA A 157 9.03 2.25 -5.25
C ALA A 157 8.71 2.82 -3.86
N LEU A 158 9.13 4.03 -3.53
CA LEU A 158 8.78 4.68 -2.26
C LEU A 158 7.28 5.00 -2.14
N LEU A 159 6.63 5.37 -3.25
CA LEU A 159 5.17 5.56 -3.27
C LEU A 159 4.43 4.27 -2.93
N HIS A 160 4.95 3.09 -3.33
CA HIS A 160 4.37 1.80 -2.95
C HIS A 160 4.37 1.55 -1.44
N TRP A 161 5.20 2.28 -0.68
CA TRP A 161 5.35 2.17 0.77
C TRP A 161 4.81 3.42 1.50
N ALA A 162 3.93 4.19 0.85
CA ALA A 162 3.32 5.40 1.41
C ALA A 162 4.31 6.49 1.86
N TYR A 163 5.51 6.54 1.27
CA TYR A 163 6.40 7.71 1.37
C TYR A 163 6.17 8.59 0.15
N ASP A 164 5.84 9.87 0.36
CA ASP A 164 5.52 10.83 -0.68
C ASP A 164 6.79 11.36 -1.35
N SER A 165 7.38 10.52 -2.20
CA SER A 165 8.60 10.83 -2.92
C SER A 165 8.46 11.94 -3.98
N ARG A 166 7.27 12.52 -4.14
CA ARG A 166 7.04 13.72 -4.96
C ARG A 166 7.50 15.00 -4.26
N LYS A 167 7.63 14.95 -2.93
CA LYS A 167 8.05 16.07 -2.08
C LYS A 167 9.54 16.02 -1.68
N ILE A 168 10.31 15.09 -2.26
CA ILE A 168 11.73 14.84 -1.95
C ILE A 168 12.64 15.42 -3.03
#